data_AF-A0A524AGQ7-F1
#
_entry.id   AF-A0A524AGQ7-F1
#
_cell.length_a   1.000
_cell.length_b   1.000
_cell.length_c   1.000
_cell.angle_alpha   90.00
_cell.angle_beta   90.00
_cell.angle_gamma   90.00
#
_symmetry.space_group_name_H-M   'P 1'
#
loop_
_entity.id
_entity.type
_entity.pdbx_description
1 polymer ?
#
loop_
_entity_poly.entity_id
_entity_poly.type
_entity_poly.pdbx_seq_one_letter_code
_entity_poly.pdbx_strand_id
1 'polypeptide(L)'
;MSSSSARKKLPPGAVILKAGSTVQTETGSWRSLKPVIDEKKCTGCGLCWLYCPDTAISKDKPPKIDYKYCKGCGICASECPVEAIIMVAEGEK
;
A
#
# COMPACT_ATOMS: atom_id res chain seq x y z
N MET A 1 5.02 -0.92 -19.67
CA MET A 1 3.73 -0.21 -19.51
C MET A 1 2.72 -1.24 -19.00
N SER A 2 2.68 -1.44 -17.68
CA SER A 2 1.94 -2.54 -17.07
C SER A 2 0.44 -2.25 -17.13
N SER A 3 -0.25 -3.08 -17.90
CA SER A 3 -1.69 -3.32 -17.94
C SER A 3 -2.54 -2.61 -16.86
N SER A 4 -3.21 -1.54 -17.27
CA SER A 4 -4.65 -1.38 -17.05
C SER A 4 -5.13 -1.46 -15.58
N SER A 5 -4.98 -0.35 -14.85
CA SER A 5 -6.12 0.20 -14.09
C SER A 5 -7.07 0.88 -15.07
N ALA A 6 -7.41 0.19 -16.16
CA ALA A 6 -8.50 0.61 -17.02
C ALA A 6 -9.75 0.49 -16.18
N ARG A 7 -10.60 1.51 -16.22
CA ARG A 7 -11.96 1.52 -15.66
C ARG A 7 -12.64 0.21 -16.07
N LYS A 8 -12.54 -0.83 -15.23
CA LYS A 8 -13.22 -2.10 -15.48
C LYS A 8 -14.69 -1.73 -15.61
N LYS A 9 -15.36 -2.21 -16.67
CA LYS A 9 -16.77 -1.90 -16.90
C LYS A 9 -17.54 -2.21 -15.62
N LEU A 10 -18.04 -1.16 -14.98
CA LEU A 10 -18.84 -1.32 -13.77
C LEU A 10 -20.12 -2.06 -14.18
N PRO A 11 -20.60 -3.02 -13.37
CA PRO A 11 -21.91 -3.61 -13.59
C PRO A 11 -22.99 -2.51 -13.47
N PRO A 12 -24.16 -2.69 -14.10
CA PRO A 12 -25.27 -1.75 -13.95
C PRO A 12 -25.53 -1.41 -12.48
N GLY A 13 -25.58 -0.12 -12.15
CA GLY A 13 -25.77 0.34 -10.76
C GLY A 13 -24.59 0.13 -9.81
N ALA A 14 -23.39 -0.22 -10.32
CA ALA A 14 -22.19 -0.47 -9.52
C ALA A 14 -22.40 -1.54 -8.42
N VAL A 15 -23.30 -2.49 -8.66
CA VAL A 15 -23.63 -3.56 -7.70
C VAL A 15 -22.49 -4.56 -7.52
N ILE A 16 -22.28 -5.02 -6.29
CA ILE A 16 -21.27 -6.05 -5.98
C ILE A 16 -21.85 -7.43 -6.31
N LEU A 17 -21.42 -8.03 -7.42
CA LEU A 17 -21.95 -9.31 -7.90
C LEU A 17 -21.34 -10.55 -7.22
N LYS A 18 -20.16 -10.43 -6.59
CA LYS A 18 -19.44 -11.54 -5.97
C LYS A 18 -18.82 -11.09 -4.64
N ALA A 19 -18.89 -11.97 -3.64
CA ALA A 19 -18.19 -11.79 -2.38
C ALA A 19 -16.67 -11.67 -2.60
N GLY A 20 -16.00 -10.89 -1.77
CA GLY A 20 -14.55 -10.69 -1.85
C GLY A 20 -14.07 -9.91 -3.08
N SER A 21 -14.96 -9.20 -3.80
CA SER A 21 -14.61 -8.42 -4.99
C SER A 21 -13.60 -7.29 -4.74
N THR A 22 -13.37 -6.87 -3.49
CA THR A 22 -12.39 -5.84 -3.12
C THR A 22 -10.98 -6.14 -3.66
N VAL A 23 -10.58 -7.43 -3.71
CA VAL A 23 -9.27 -7.84 -4.26
C VAL A 23 -9.11 -7.55 -5.75
N GLN A 24 -10.19 -7.22 -6.46
CA GLN A 24 -10.16 -6.86 -7.88
C GLN A 24 -9.88 -5.36 -8.08
N THR A 25 -9.94 -4.58 -7.01
CA THR A 25 -9.78 -3.12 -7.00
C THR A 25 -8.36 -2.76 -6.60
N GLU A 26 -7.49 -2.62 -7.59
CA GLU A 26 -6.08 -2.29 -7.38
C GLU A 26 -5.94 -0.79 -7.09
N THR A 27 -5.75 -0.44 -5.82
CA THR A 27 -5.69 0.96 -5.35
C THR A 27 -4.30 1.58 -5.46
N GLY A 28 -3.30 0.84 -5.91
CA GLY A 28 -1.92 1.31 -5.96
C GLY A 28 -1.69 2.51 -6.88
N SER A 29 -2.53 2.66 -7.90
CA SER A 29 -2.47 3.81 -8.83
C SER A 29 -2.87 5.16 -8.21
N TRP A 30 -3.33 5.20 -6.96
CA TRP A 30 -3.79 6.42 -6.30
C TRP A 30 -2.65 7.23 -5.66
N ARG A 31 -1.46 6.64 -5.58
CA ARG A 31 -0.30 7.24 -4.92
C ARG A 31 0.28 8.42 -5.70
N SER A 32 0.59 9.49 -4.98
CA SER A 32 1.58 10.49 -5.42
C SER A 32 2.94 10.26 -4.74
N LEU A 33 2.94 9.69 -3.54
CA LEU A 33 4.12 9.31 -2.77
C LEU A 33 4.07 7.82 -2.44
N LYS A 34 5.22 7.17 -2.29
CA LYS A 34 5.35 5.79 -1.79
C LYS A 34 6.26 5.73 -0.56
N PRO A 35 5.94 4.85 0.42
CA PRO A 35 6.86 4.56 1.51
C PRO A 35 8.01 3.66 1.04
N VAL A 36 9.23 3.96 1.45
CA VAL A 36 10.44 3.14 1.27
C VAL A 36 11.01 2.83 2.64
N ILE A 37 11.36 1.56 2.89
CA ILE A 37 11.84 1.09 4.18
C ILE A 37 13.37 1.03 4.17
N ASP A 38 13.99 1.70 5.14
CA ASP A 38 15.41 1.54 5.47
C ASP A 38 15.56 0.30 6.37
N GLU A 39 15.97 -0.82 5.76
CA GLU A 39 16.16 -2.09 6.46
C GLU A 39 17.22 -2.04 7.56
N LYS A 40 18.17 -1.09 7.51
CA LYS A 40 19.21 -0.95 8.53
C LYS A 40 18.67 -0.32 9.82
N LYS A 41 17.65 0.54 9.70
CA LYS A 41 16.99 1.17 10.85
C LYS A 41 15.81 0.35 11.37
N CYS A 42 15.18 -0.45 10.51
CA CYS A 42 13.98 -1.20 10.85
C CYS A 42 14.25 -2.25 11.94
N THR A 43 13.50 -2.19 13.03
CA THR A 43 13.57 -3.16 14.14
C THR A 43 12.60 -4.33 13.99
N GLY A 44 11.73 -4.30 12.98
CA GLY A 44 10.68 -5.30 12.79
C GLY A 44 9.60 -5.28 13.88
N CYS A 45 9.30 -4.12 14.47
CA CYS A 45 8.31 -3.99 15.54
C CYS A 45 6.86 -4.26 15.10
N GLY A 46 6.55 -4.12 13.81
CA GLY A 46 5.23 -4.41 13.23
C GLY A 46 4.18 -3.32 13.40
N LEU A 47 4.51 -2.14 13.92
CA LEU A 47 3.56 -1.02 14.06
C LEU A 47 3.06 -0.52 12.70
N CYS A 48 3.94 -0.45 11.69
CA CYS A 48 3.56 -0.07 10.34
C CYS A 48 2.53 -1.05 9.73
N TRP A 49 2.64 -2.34 10.04
CA TRP A 49 1.63 -3.35 9.68
C TRP A 49 0.30 -3.10 10.40
N LEU A 50 0.35 -2.87 11.72
CA LEU A 50 -0.83 -2.68 12.56
C LEU A 50 -1.66 -1.45 12.17
N TYR A 51 -0.98 -0.33 11.85
CA TYR A 51 -1.64 0.93 11.54
C TYR A 51 -1.97 1.12 10.04
N CYS A 52 -1.61 0.17 9.17
CA CYS A 52 -1.93 0.28 7.76
C CYS A 52 -3.45 0.07 7.53
N PRO A 53 -4.21 1.10 7.12
CA PRO A 53 -5.67 0.97 6.94
C PRO A 53 -6.05 0.08 5.76
N ASP A 54 -5.14 -0.11 4.81
CA ASP A 54 -5.36 -0.88 3.58
C ASP A 54 -4.73 -2.27 3.62
N THR A 55 -4.16 -2.70 4.75
CA THR A 55 -3.46 -3.99 4.90
C THR A 55 -2.37 -4.23 3.85
N ALA A 56 -1.78 -3.15 3.33
CA ALA A 56 -0.79 -3.18 2.26
C ALA A 56 0.65 -3.39 2.74
N ILE A 57 0.85 -3.74 4.00
CA ILE A 57 2.16 -4.02 4.60
C ILE A 57 2.10 -5.43 5.18
N SER A 58 3.16 -6.22 5.07
CA SER A 58 3.24 -7.57 5.67
C SER A 58 3.80 -7.50 7.10
N LYS A 59 3.53 -8.55 7.89
CA LYS A 59 4.08 -8.71 9.25
C LYS A 59 5.46 -9.39 9.25
N ASP A 60 6.11 -9.48 8.10
CA ASP A 60 7.43 -10.10 7.94
C ASP A 60 8.54 -9.25 8.60
N LYS A 61 9.73 -9.83 8.74
CA LYS A 61 10.95 -9.13 9.18
C LYS A 61 12.06 -9.32 8.13
N PRO A 62 12.39 -8.30 7.32
CA PRO A 62 11.78 -6.97 7.25
C PRO A 62 10.36 -6.98 6.62
N PRO A 63 9.51 -6.00 6.95
CA PRO A 63 8.16 -5.90 6.41
C PRO A 63 8.20 -5.57 4.91
N LYS A 64 7.23 -6.10 4.15
CA LYS A 64 7.10 -5.86 2.70
C LYS A 64 5.87 -5.00 2.43
N ILE A 65 5.98 -4.05 1.50
CA ILE A 65 4.86 -3.21 1.07
C ILE A 65 4.29 -3.77 -0.23
N ASP A 66 3.00 -4.04 -0.24
CA ASP A 66 2.26 -4.35 -1.47
C ASP A 66 1.87 -3.05 -2.19
N TYR A 67 2.71 -2.63 -3.13
CA TYR A 67 2.46 -1.48 -3.99
C TYR A 67 1.29 -1.69 -4.98
N LYS A 68 0.67 -2.87 -5.02
CA LYS A 68 -0.58 -3.04 -5.76
C LYS A 68 -1.77 -2.36 -5.06
N TYR A 69 -1.72 -2.25 -3.73
CA TYR A 69 -2.82 -1.70 -2.93
C TYR A 69 -2.43 -0.49 -2.06
N CYS A 70 -1.15 -0.28 -1.77
CA CYS A 70 -0.68 0.86 -0.98
C CYS A 70 -1.21 2.18 -1.58
N LYS A 71 -1.87 3.04 -0.80
CA LYS A 71 -2.34 4.34 -1.29
C LYS A 71 -1.36 5.49 -1.03
N GLY A 72 -0.24 5.22 -0.37
CA GLY A 72 0.79 6.22 -0.13
C GLY A 72 0.38 7.27 0.91
N CYS A 73 -0.51 6.91 1.84
CA CYS A 73 -1.07 7.84 2.84
C CYS A 73 -0.06 8.32 3.91
N GLY A 74 1.10 7.66 4.04
CA GLY A 74 2.16 8.07 4.97
C GLY A 74 1.97 7.70 6.44
N ILE A 75 0.84 7.08 6.82
CA ILE A 75 0.58 6.66 8.22
C ILE A 75 1.69 5.75 8.75
N CYS A 76 2.15 4.78 7.94
CA CYS A 76 3.24 3.88 8.34
C CYS A 76 4.55 4.62 8.65
N ALA A 77 4.84 5.73 7.96
CA ALA A 77 6.00 6.56 8.23
C ALA A 77 5.82 7.36 9.53
N SER A 78 4.64 7.95 9.74
CA SER A 78 4.28 8.68 10.96
C SER A 78 4.36 7.80 12.22
N GLU A 79 3.92 6.54 12.12
CA GLU A 79 3.86 5.60 13.25
C GLU A 79 5.18 4.84 13.47
N CYS A 80 6.21 5.07 12.65
CA CYS A 80 7.49 4.38 12.80
C CYS A 80 8.33 5.04 13.89
N PRO A 81 8.55 4.40 15.06
CA PRO A 81 9.24 5.03 16.20
C PRO A 81 10.74 5.24 15.96
N VAL A 82 11.30 4.61 14.93
CA VAL A 82 12.72 4.68 14.55
C VAL A 82 12.91 5.36 13.18
N GLU A 83 11.86 5.98 12.64
CA GLU A 83 11.89 6.71 11.36
C GLU A 83 12.53 5.91 10.22
N ALA A 84 12.29 4.60 10.21
CA ALA A 84 12.82 3.68 9.20
C ALA A 84 12.03 3.71 7.89
N ILE A 85 10.99 4.54 7.76
CA ILE A 85 10.14 4.60 6.57
C ILE A 85 10.13 6.03 6.05
N ILE A 86 10.54 6.22 4.80
CA ILE A 86 10.66 7.51 4.14
C ILE A 86 9.64 7.57 3.01
N MET A 87 8.92 8.69 2.89
CA MET A 87 8.00 8.93 1.78
C MET A 87 8.74 9.58 0.61
N VAL A 88 8.71 8.97 -0.57
CA VAL A 88 9.35 9.47 -1.80
C VAL A 88 8.33 9.61 -2.93
N ALA A 89 8.61 10.40 -3.96
CA ALA A 89 7.68 10.57 -5.09
C ALA A 89 7.46 9.25 -5.85
N GLU A 90 6.23 9.00 -6.29
CA GLU A 90 5.90 7.86 -7.14
C GLU A 90 6.62 8.02 -8.49
N GLY A 91 7.59 7.14 -8.77
CA GLY A 91 8.42 7.18 -9.98
C GLY A 91 9.91 7.42 -9.71
N GLU A 92 10.26 7.96 -8.54
CA GLU A 92 11.65 8.05 -8.09
C GLU A 92 12.12 6.71 -7.51
N LYS A 93 13.39 6.39 -7.73
CA LYS A 93 14.04 5.15 -7.25
C LYS A 93 14.80 5.41 -5.98
#